data_AF-A0A9W6BLL8-F1
#
_entry.id   AF-A0A9W6BLL8-F1
#
_cell.length_a   1.000
_cell.length_b   1.000
_cell.length_c   1.000
_cell.angle_alpha   90.00
_cell.angle_beta   90.00
_cell.angle_gamma   90.00
#
_symmetry.space_group_name_H-M   'P 1'
#
loop_
_entity.id
_entity.type
_entity.pdbx_description
1 polymer ?
#
loop_
_entity_poly.entity_id
_entity_poly.type
_entity_poly.pdbx_seq_one_letter_code
_entity_poly.pdbx_strand_id
1 'polypeptide(L)'
;MPNLEERLLAKGVNADVAKACTKLFGSYEEAFPYIDPPVLPGDIKEFYSLKYQRYYYHSAASDSTSWELPPQLQLTEWLLDASISGQDVAVCRRLLSALLWAVQANAHKGEALWSALGLLGRLTANIVDCGNTVDKYRTVKKSNPKIRDALSVVHGGEAVLLAAGFVEQLQGGDTLVFPPPEATPDMRPLTTINAKLQQLTTRKGFTGTARDCDDTGSSTRSRHSGQPGFRYQSEIFECSCCSRPINDGSDRLVTRKHDTPRGEFRFMDGSLSPSHSRDHAFHTHHPKASQHNLHSNVSDTNPWGVLVAGGSAARARERLKQRTGL
;
A
#
# COMPACT_ATOMS: atom_id res chain seq x y z
N MET A 1 24.54 23.04 -12.91
CA MET A 1 23.25 22.37 -13.20
C MET A 1 22.25 22.86 -12.16
N PRO A 2 21.00 23.18 -12.53
CA PRO A 2 19.98 23.60 -11.56
C PRO A 2 19.84 22.52 -10.48
N ASN A 3 19.62 22.94 -9.23
CA ASN A 3 19.35 21.99 -8.16
C ASN A 3 18.01 21.27 -8.43
N LEU A 4 17.80 20.09 -7.84
CA LEU A 4 16.62 19.26 -8.11
C LEU A 4 15.31 20.03 -7.85
N GLU A 5 15.27 20.86 -6.80
CA GLU A 5 14.10 21.65 -6.42
C GLU A 5 13.70 22.64 -7.52
N GLU A 6 14.65 23.44 -8.02
CA GLU A 6 14.45 24.38 -9.12
C GLU A 6 13.95 23.67 -10.37
N ARG A 7 14.51 22.48 -10.66
CA ARG A 7 14.11 21.68 -11.83
C ARG A 7 12.65 21.20 -11.72
N LEU A 8 12.23 20.80 -10.53
CA LEU A 8 10.85 20.36 -10.26
C LEU A 8 9.86 21.53 -10.27
N LEU A 9 10.22 22.65 -9.64
CA LEU A 9 9.43 23.88 -9.65
C LEU A 9 9.23 24.41 -11.08
N ALA A 10 10.28 24.39 -11.91
CA ALA A 10 10.21 24.80 -13.31
C ALA A 10 9.29 23.89 -14.16
N LYS A 11 9.01 22.66 -13.69
CA LYS A 11 8.07 21.72 -14.30
C LYS A 11 6.64 21.86 -13.75
N GLY A 12 6.40 22.84 -12.88
CA GLY A 12 5.08 23.09 -12.29
C GLY A 12 4.75 22.18 -11.09
N VAL A 13 5.73 21.45 -10.56
CA VAL A 13 5.54 20.67 -9.33
C VAL A 13 5.35 21.63 -8.16
N ASN A 14 4.38 21.33 -7.30
CA ASN A 14 4.12 22.13 -6.09
C ASN A 14 5.37 22.20 -5.19
N ALA A 15 5.59 23.35 -4.54
CA ALA A 15 6.79 23.60 -3.74
C ALA A 15 6.98 22.61 -2.57
N ASP A 16 5.90 22.22 -1.88
CA ASP A 16 5.98 21.24 -0.78
C ASP A 16 6.39 19.86 -1.31
N VAL A 17 5.88 19.48 -2.49
CA VAL A 17 6.21 18.22 -3.17
C VAL A 17 7.64 18.24 -3.67
N ALA A 18 8.07 19.34 -4.31
CA ALA A 18 9.44 19.52 -4.79
C ALA A 18 10.45 19.42 -3.64
N LYS A 19 10.17 20.07 -2.51
CA LYS A 19 10.99 20.02 -1.29
C LYS A 19 11.01 18.62 -0.64
N ALA A 20 9.91 17.87 -0.71
CA ALA A 20 9.92 16.48 -0.27
C ALA A 20 10.75 15.60 -1.21
N CYS A 21 10.60 15.77 -2.52
CA CYS A 21 11.39 15.05 -3.50
C CYS A 21 12.89 15.29 -3.34
N THR A 22 13.34 16.50 -3.00
CA THR A 22 14.77 16.78 -2.77
C THR A 22 15.35 16.09 -1.54
N LYS A 23 14.51 15.74 -0.55
CA LYS A 23 14.91 14.93 0.59
C LYS A 23 14.92 13.43 0.29
N LEU A 24 14.13 13.00 -0.69
CA LEU A 24 13.89 11.58 -0.97
C LEU A 24 14.74 11.05 -2.12
N PHE A 25 15.06 11.89 -3.10
CA PHE A 25 15.62 11.47 -4.37
C PHE A 25 16.91 12.25 -4.68
N GLY A 26 17.90 11.56 -5.25
CA GLY A 26 19.16 12.18 -5.65
C GLY A 26 19.09 12.86 -7.01
N SER A 27 18.06 12.57 -7.80
CA SER A 27 17.90 13.06 -9.17
C SER A 27 16.43 13.26 -9.55
N TYR A 28 16.21 13.99 -10.65
CA TYR A 28 14.87 14.17 -11.20
C TYR A 28 14.34 12.85 -11.77
N GLU A 29 15.22 12.07 -12.37
CA GLU A 29 14.91 10.79 -13.00
C GLU A 29 14.41 9.78 -11.96
N GLU A 30 14.93 9.83 -10.73
CA GLU A 30 14.41 9.07 -9.59
C GLU A 30 13.06 9.59 -9.08
N ALA A 31 12.86 10.91 -9.06
CA ALA A 31 11.62 11.52 -8.59
C ALA A 31 10.47 11.37 -9.60
N PHE A 32 10.79 11.30 -10.89
CA PHE A 32 9.85 11.37 -12.01
C PHE A 32 8.67 10.40 -11.91
N PRO A 33 8.85 9.11 -11.59
CA PRO A 33 7.72 8.17 -11.48
C PRO A 33 6.71 8.53 -10.38
N TYR A 34 7.11 9.33 -9.39
CA TYR A 34 6.29 9.72 -8.25
C TYR A 34 5.48 11.00 -8.49
N ILE A 35 5.83 11.76 -9.54
CA ILE A 35 5.25 13.08 -9.82
C ILE A 35 4.58 13.18 -11.19
N ASP A 36 4.88 12.27 -12.13
CA ASP A 36 4.36 12.30 -13.50
C ASP A 36 3.83 10.92 -13.96
N PRO A 37 2.63 10.82 -14.56
CA PRO A 37 1.61 11.88 -14.62
C PRO A 37 1.14 12.29 -13.22
N PRO A 38 0.68 13.53 -13.02
CA PRO A 38 0.02 13.92 -11.78
C PRO A 38 -1.28 13.12 -11.69
N VAL A 39 -1.28 12.05 -10.90
CA VAL A 39 -2.48 11.26 -10.65
C VAL A 39 -3.20 11.87 -9.47
N LEU A 40 -4.41 12.41 -9.69
CA LEU A 40 -5.19 12.93 -8.58
C LEU A 40 -5.61 11.77 -7.68
N PRO A 41 -5.70 11.95 -6.35
CA PRO A 41 -6.12 10.90 -5.40
C PRO A 41 -7.45 10.21 -5.70
N GLY A 42 -8.29 10.78 -6.57
CA GLY A 42 -9.55 10.18 -7.01
C GLY A 42 -9.42 9.22 -8.19
N ASP A 43 -8.30 9.27 -8.91
CA ASP A 43 -8.11 8.53 -10.16
C ASP A 43 -7.66 7.10 -9.91
N ILE A 44 -6.98 6.84 -8.79
CA ILE A 44 -6.61 5.49 -8.36
C ILE A 44 -7.52 5.04 -7.22
N LYS A 45 -8.23 3.94 -7.46
CA LYS A 45 -9.04 3.25 -6.46
C LYS A 45 -8.25 2.06 -5.91
N GLU A 46 -8.22 1.93 -4.58
CA GLU A 46 -7.66 0.78 -3.89
C GLU A 46 -8.76 -0.23 -3.56
N PHE A 47 -8.48 -1.52 -3.76
CA PHE A 47 -9.40 -2.62 -3.53
C PHE A 47 -8.71 -3.75 -2.78
N TYR A 48 -9.47 -4.51 -2.00
CA TYR A 48 -9.04 -5.76 -1.38
C TYR A 48 -9.74 -6.93 -2.08
N SER A 49 -8.98 -7.79 -2.77
CA SER A 49 -9.55 -8.96 -3.44
C SER A 49 -9.81 -10.07 -2.42
N LEU A 50 -11.07 -10.50 -2.27
CA LEU A 50 -11.44 -11.63 -1.42
C LEU A 50 -10.92 -12.97 -1.97
N LYS A 51 -10.76 -13.08 -3.30
CA LYS A 51 -10.23 -14.29 -3.94
C LYS A 51 -8.73 -14.46 -3.67
N TYR A 52 -7.96 -13.39 -3.89
CA TYR A 52 -6.50 -13.44 -3.77
C TYR A 52 -5.99 -13.04 -2.38
N GLN A 53 -6.87 -12.52 -1.52
CA GLN A 53 -6.53 -12.00 -0.19
C GLN A 53 -5.37 -11.00 -0.27
N ARG A 54 -5.44 -10.06 -1.22
CA ARG A 54 -4.40 -9.05 -1.49
C ARG A 54 -5.02 -7.75 -2.00
N TYR A 55 -4.35 -6.63 -1.72
CA TYR A 55 -4.71 -5.33 -2.29
C TYR A 55 -4.30 -5.20 -3.76
N TYR A 56 -5.13 -4.50 -4.54
CA TYR A 56 -4.81 -4.02 -5.88
C TYR A 56 -5.31 -2.60 -6.10
N TYR A 57 -4.78 -1.97 -7.14
CA TYR A 57 -5.00 -0.57 -7.47
C TYR A 57 -5.49 -0.47 -8.90
N HIS A 58 -6.58 0.27 -9.11
CA HIS A 58 -7.13 0.53 -10.43
C HIS A 58 -7.10 2.01 -10.73
N SER A 59 -6.38 2.39 -11.78
CA SER A 59 -6.33 3.76 -12.31
C SER A 59 -7.41 3.92 -13.38
N ALA A 60 -8.37 4.79 -13.14
CA ALA A 60 -9.41 5.12 -14.12
C ALA A 60 -8.84 5.88 -15.33
N ALA A 61 -7.83 6.71 -15.11
CA ALA A 61 -7.21 7.53 -16.15
C ALA A 61 -6.50 6.70 -17.23
N SER A 62 -5.81 5.62 -16.81
CA SER A 62 -5.09 4.71 -17.70
C SER A 62 -5.83 3.41 -17.99
N ASP A 63 -7.01 3.21 -17.37
CA ASP A 63 -7.76 1.95 -17.36
C ASP A 63 -6.86 0.73 -17.11
N SER A 64 -6.04 0.83 -16.06
CA SER A 64 -5.01 -0.16 -15.74
C SER A 64 -5.10 -0.61 -14.29
N THR A 65 -4.90 -1.90 -14.06
CA THR A 65 -4.87 -2.50 -12.72
C THR A 65 -3.46 -2.96 -12.37
N SER A 66 -3.04 -2.72 -11.12
CA SER A 66 -1.72 -3.09 -10.59
C SER A 66 -1.84 -3.73 -9.20
N TRP A 67 -0.99 -4.71 -8.91
CA TRP A 67 -0.84 -5.33 -7.58
C TRP A 67 0.19 -4.62 -6.70
N GLU A 68 0.90 -3.64 -7.27
CA GLU A 68 1.87 -2.80 -6.59
C GLU A 68 1.26 -1.43 -6.34
N LEU A 69 1.50 -0.90 -5.13
CA LEU A 69 1.10 0.45 -4.77
C LEU A 69 1.77 1.45 -5.73
N PRO A 70 0.99 2.21 -6.52
CA PRO A 70 1.54 3.16 -7.49
C PRO A 70 2.49 4.17 -6.82
N PRO A 71 3.62 4.53 -7.44
CA PRO A 71 4.58 5.45 -6.86
C PRO A 71 3.96 6.78 -6.39
N GLN A 72 3.03 7.34 -7.17
CA GLN A 72 2.33 8.57 -6.82
C GLN A 72 1.56 8.43 -5.48
N LEU A 73 0.86 7.31 -5.29
CA LEU A 73 0.19 7.02 -4.01
C LEU A 73 1.21 6.83 -2.88
N GLN A 74 2.36 6.19 -3.13
CA GLN A 74 3.42 6.08 -2.12
C GLN A 74 3.89 7.47 -1.64
N LEU A 75 4.15 8.39 -2.56
CA LEU A 75 4.57 9.76 -2.23
C LEU A 75 3.49 10.50 -1.44
N THR A 76 2.22 10.42 -1.86
CA THR A 76 1.10 11.00 -1.12
C THR A 76 0.99 10.43 0.29
N GLU A 77 1.15 9.11 0.47
CA GLU A 77 1.14 8.49 1.80
C GLU A 77 2.32 8.96 2.67
N TRP A 78 3.53 9.08 2.11
CA TRP A 78 4.69 9.58 2.87
C TRP A 78 4.49 11.03 3.33
N LEU A 79 3.96 11.88 2.45
CA LEU A 79 3.64 13.27 2.76
C LEU A 79 2.54 13.39 3.81
N LEU A 80 1.52 12.54 3.70
CA LEU A 80 0.41 12.48 4.66
C LEU A 80 0.92 12.05 6.05
N ASP A 81 1.69 10.96 6.12
CA ASP A 81 2.25 10.45 7.36
C ASP A 81 3.20 11.48 7.99
N ALA A 82 4.01 12.17 7.18
CA ALA A 82 4.88 13.25 7.66
C ALA A 82 4.06 14.43 8.20
N SER A 83 2.99 14.82 7.52
CA SER A 83 2.10 15.91 7.96
C SER A 83 1.33 15.57 9.23
N ILE A 84 0.94 14.32 9.44
CA ILE A 84 0.17 13.89 10.62
C ILE A 84 1.10 13.69 11.82
N SER A 85 2.22 13.01 11.61
CA SER A 85 3.14 12.64 12.70
C SER A 85 4.16 13.73 13.03
N GLY A 86 4.36 14.71 12.15
CA GLY A 86 5.41 15.72 12.28
C GLY A 86 6.83 15.14 12.10
N GLN A 87 6.95 13.94 11.51
CA GLN A 87 8.22 13.32 11.19
C GLN A 87 8.77 13.82 9.86
N ASP A 88 10.08 13.61 9.63
CA ASP A 88 10.68 13.86 8.33
C ASP A 88 10.16 12.85 7.29
N VAL A 89 9.90 13.31 6.06
CA VAL A 89 9.37 12.47 4.98
C VAL A 89 10.27 11.28 4.65
N ALA A 90 11.59 11.38 4.84
CA ALA A 90 12.51 10.26 4.67
C ALA A 90 12.32 9.18 5.74
N VAL A 91 11.94 9.56 6.96
CA VAL A 91 11.54 8.61 8.01
C VAL A 91 10.26 7.91 7.59
N CYS A 92 9.22 8.66 7.22
CA CYS A 92 7.93 8.11 6.76
C CYS A 92 8.08 7.16 5.56
N ARG A 93 8.96 7.50 4.60
CA ARG A 93 9.31 6.59 3.50
C ARG A 93 9.90 5.29 4.02
N ARG A 94 10.90 5.32 4.91
CA ARG A 94 11.49 4.09 5.46
C ARG A 94 10.46 3.21 6.17
N LEU A 95 9.58 3.82 6.97
CA LEU A 95 8.51 3.12 7.68
C LEU A 95 7.57 2.42 6.70
N LEU A 96 7.02 3.17 5.74
CA LEU A 96 6.07 2.62 4.78
C LEU A 96 6.73 1.61 3.84
N SER A 97 7.98 1.84 3.41
CA SER A 97 8.71 0.90 2.55
C SER A 97 8.98 -0.44 3.25
N ALA A 98 9.34 -0.44 4.53
CA ALA A 98 9.51 -1.68 5.30
C ALA A 98 8.21 -2.49 5.33
N LEU A 99 7.07 -1.82 5.57
CA LEU A 99 5.76 -2.45 5.60
C LEU A 99 5.30 -2.91 4.22
N LEU A 100 5.47 -2.09 3.18
CA LEU A 100 5.15 -2.42 1.80
C LEU A 100 5.91 -3.66 1.35
N TRP A 101 7.20 -3.72 1.62
CA TRP A 101 8.03 -4.87 1.27
C TRP A 101 7.56 -6.13 2.01
N ALA A 102 7.31 -6.03 3.32
CA ALA A 102 6.80 -7.13 4.14
C ALA A 102 5.45 -7.67 3.63
N VAL A 103 4.55 -6.81 3.15
CA VAL A 103 3.25 -7.21 2.60
C VAL A 103 3.40 -7.78 1.19
N GLN A 104 4.05 -7.06 0.27
CA GLN A 104 4.11 -7.41 -1.15
C GLN A 104 4.93 -8.68 -1.40
N ALA A 105 6.08 -8.83 -0.74
CA ALA A 105 6.93 -10.01 -0.90
C ALA A 105 6.28 -11.30 -0.38
N ASN A 106 5.32 -11.17 0.54
CA ASN A 106 4.64 -12.30 1.17
C ASN A 106 3.16 -12.44 0.75
N ALA A 107 2.71 -11.68 -0.25
CA ALA A 107 1.29 -11.59 -0.61
C ALA A 107 0.68 -12.94 -1.05
N HIS A 108 1.50 -13.82 -1.63
CA HIS A 108 1.12 -15.18 -2.03
C HIS A 108 0.70 -16.07 -0.84
N LYS A 109 0.96 -15.66 0.41
CA LYS A 109 0.61 -16.43 1.62
C LYS A 109 -0.83 -16.19 2.10
N GLY A 110 -1.59 -15.28 1.48
CA GLY A 110 -3.01 -15.06 1.75
C GLY A 110 -3.35 -14.78 3.21
N GLU A 111 -4.35 -15.48 3.77
CA GLU A 111 -4.81 -15.31 5.16
C GLU A 111 -3.70 -15.51 6.22
N ALA A 112 -2.68 -16.33 5.94
CA ALA A 112 -1.56 -16.50 6.86
C ALA A 112 -0.78 -15.18 7.04
N LEU A 113 -0.57 -14.42 5.95
CA LEU A 113 0.06 -13.10 5.99
C LEU A 113 -0.73 -12.14 6.89
N TRP A 114 -2.04 -12.04 6.69
CA TRP A 114 -2.89 -11.13 7.46
C TRP A 114 -2.96 -11.49 8.94
N SER A 115 -2.99 -12.79 9.25
CA SER A 115 -2.90 -13.28 10.63
C SER A 115 -1.58 -12.89 11.30
N ALA A 116 -0.47 -13.00 10.57
CA ALA A 116 0.85 -12.62 11.07
C ALA A 116 1.02 -11.10 11.22
N LEU A 117 0.54 -10.30 10.26
CA LEU A 117 0.47 -8.83 10.37
C LEU A 117 -0.40 -8.40 11.54
N GLY A 118 -1.51 -9.11 11.81
CA GLY A 118 -2.34 -8.91 12.99
C GLY A 118 -1.58 -9.12 14.30
N LEU A 119 -0.64 -10.09 14.35
CA LEU A 119 0.23 -10.24 15.51
C LEU A 119 1.20 -9.07 15.66
N LEU A 120 1.87 -8.65 14.58
CA LEU A 120 2.76 -7.47 14.61
C LEU A 120 1.99 -6.20 15.04
N GLY A 121 0.76 -6.03 14.56
CA GLY A 121 -0.14 -4.96 14.96
C GLY A 121 -0.45 -4.97 16.45
N ARG A 122 -0.69 -6.15 17.04
CA ARG A 122 -0.90 -6.29 18.50
C ARG A 122 0.37 -6.01 19.31
N LEU A 123 1.53 -6.47 18.86
CA LEU A 123 2.80 -6.21 19.56
C LEU A 123 3.08 -4.71 19.66
N THR A 124 2.88 -3.99 18.57
CA THR A 124 3.04 -2.52 18.55
C THR A 124 1.92 -1.80 19.31
N ALA A 125 0.67 -2.25 19.19
CA ALA A 125 -0.48 -1.65 19.88
C ALA A 125 -0.31 -1.68 21.40
N ASN A 126 0.13 -2.81 21.96
CA ASN A 126 0.33 -2.96 23.39
C ASN A 126 1.24 -1.86 24.00
N ILE A 127 2.26 -1.42 23.25
CA ILE A 127 3.17 -0.34 23.69
C ILE A 127 2.51 1.03 23.48
N VAL A 128 1.88 1.25 22.32
CA VAL A 128 1.20 2.53 21.99
C VAL A 128 0.06 2.81 22.97
N ASP A 129 -0.82 1.85 23.21
CA ASP A 129 -2.02 1.98 24.02
C ASP A 129 -1.71 2.25 25.50
N CYS A 130 -0.59 1.72 26.01
CA CYS A 130 -0.14 1.99 27.37
C CYS A 130 0.83 3.16 27.48
N GLY A 131 1.11 3.89 26.39
CA GLY A 131 2.05 5.00 26.39
C GLY A 131 3.47 4.59 26.80
N ASN A 132 3.91 3.39 26.43
CA ASN A 132 5.21 2.80 26.77
C ASN A 132 5.48 2.58 28.28
N THR A 133 4.44 2.60 29.12
CA THR A 133 4.59 2.51 30.59
C THR A 133 4.76 1.09 31.12
N VAL A 134 4.45 0.06 30.33
CA VAL A 134 4.43 -1.34 30.78
C VAL A 134 5.61 -2.13 30.20
N ASP A 135 6.58 -2.44 31.04
CA ASP A 135 7.84 -3.11 30.69
C ASP A 135 7.67 -4.39 29.87
N LYS A 136 6.71 -5.24 30.24
CA LYS A 136 6.51 -6.55 29.59
C LYS A 136 6.18 -6.45 28.09
N TYR A 137 5.61 -5.34 27.64
CA TYR A 137 5.23 -5.15 26.25
C TYR A 137 6.38 -4.66 25.37
N ARG A 138 7.46 -4.15 25.96
CA ARG A 138 8.63 -3.65 25.23
C ARG A 138 9.49 -4.77 24.65
N THR A 139 9.35 -5.99 25.14
CA THR A 139 10.22 -7.11 24.79
C THR A 139 9.52 -8.11 23.88
N VAL A 140 10.12 -8.37 22.72
CA VAL A 140 9.66 -9.35 21.74
C VAL A 140 10.73 -10.43 21.60
N LYS A 141 10.45 -11.62 22.11
CA LYS A 141 11.35 -12.78 22.03
C LYS A 141 11.07 -13.58 20.75
N LYS A 142 12.01 -13.59 19.80
CA LYS A 142 11.88 -14.23 18.48
C LYS A 142 11.71 -15.73 18.58
N SER A 143 12.33 -16.39 19.57
CA SER A 143 12.12 -17.82 19.85
C SER A 143 10.73 -18.19 20.39
N ASN A 144 9.87 -17.22 20.76
CA ASN A 144 8.50 -17.52 21.13
C ASN A 144 7.76 -18.14 19.91
N PRO A 145 7.14 -19.32 20.04
CA PRO A 145 6.56 -20.02 18.88
C PRO A 145 5.59 -19.16 18.07
N LYS A 146 4.70 -18.40 18.71
CA LYS A 146 3.73 -17.55 18.00
C LYS A 146 4.41 -16.42 17.22
N ILE A 147 5.46 -15.83 17.80
CA ILE A 147 6.23 -14.75 17.15
C ILE A 147 7.06 -15.32 16.02
N ARG A 148 7.80 -16.41 16.28
CA ARG A 148 8.62 -17.11 15.28
C ARG A 148 7.80 -17.50 14.06
N ASP A 149 6.65 -18.11 14.28
CA ASP A 149 5.79 -18.59 13.20
C ASP A 149 5.17 -17.42 12.40
N ALA A 150 4.88 -16.29 13.06
CA ALA A 150 4.46 -15.07 12.35
C ALA A 150 5.61 -14.44 11.55
N LEU A 151 6.82 -14.38 12.12
CA LEU A 151 8.01 -13.82 11.45
C LEU A 151 8.48 -14.71 10.28
N SER A 152 8.26 -16.02 10.34
CA SER A 152 8.54 -16.91 9.19
C SER A 152 7.52 -16.74 8.06
N VAL A 153 6.28 -16.37 8.39
CA VAL A 153 5.28 -15.98 7.40
C VAL A 153 5.60 -14.62 6.78
N VAL A 154 6.05 -13.64 7.56
CA VAL A 154 6.35 -12.30 7.06
C VAL A 154 7.86 -12.12 6.94
N HIS A 155 8.45 -12.54 5.81
CA HIS A 155 9.83 -12.17 5.51
C HIS A 155 9.92 -10.63 5.50
N GLY A 156 10.71 -10.05 6.40
CA GLY A 156 10.76 -8.61 6.65
C GLY A 156 9.94 -8.10 7.84
N GLY A 157 9.20 -8.96 8.54
CA GLY A 157 8.44 -8.58 9.73
C GLY A 157 9.34 -8.03 10.84
N GLU A 158 10.56 -8.55 10.98
CA GLU A 158 11.57 -7.99 11.88
C GLU A 158 12.01 -6.59 11.44
N ALA A 159 12.23 -6.36 10.14
CA ALA A 159 12.56 -5.04 9.63
C ALA A 159 11.44 -4.01 9.89
N VAL A 160 10.17 -4.44 9.91
CA VAL A 160 9.04 -3.58 10.31
C VAL A 160 9.15 -3.18 11.78
N LEU A 161 9.49 -4.11 12.68
CA LEU A 161 9.68 -3.81 14.11
C LEU A 161 10.90 -2.90 14.32
N LEU A 162 12.01 -3.17 13.65
CA LEU A 162 13.21 -2.31 13.72
C LEU A 162 12.91 -0.90 13.20
N ALA A 163 12.18 -0.79 12.08
CA ALA A 163 11.74 0.51 11.56
C ALA A 163 10.81 1.24 12.55
N ALA A 164 9.98 0.52 13.29
CA ALA A 164 9.12 1.07 14.33
C ALA A 164 9.88 1.56 15.59
N GLY A 165 11.20 1.32 15.68
CA GLY A 165 12.05 1.78 16.78
C GLY A 165 12.43 0.69 17.79
N PHE A 166 12.12 -0.59 17.52
CA PHE A 166 12.72 -1.68 18.27
C PHE A 166 14.22 -1.78 17.95
N VAL A 167 15.00 -2.22 18.92
CA VAL A 167 16.43 -2.49 18.77
C VAL A 167 16.74 -3.94 19.10
N GLU A 168 17.71 -4.53 18.41
CA GLU A 168 18.23 -5.85 18.78
C GLU A 168 18.98 -5.75 20.10
N GLN A 169 18.68 -6.67 21.02
CA GLN A 169 19.44 -6.77 22.25
C GLN A 169 20.82 -7.38 21.95
N LEU A 170 21.88 -6.63 22.27
CA LEU A 170 23.29 -6.97 22.00
C LEU A 170 23.70 -8.37 22.50
N GLN A 171 23.02 -8.89 23.53
CA GLN A 171 23.27 -10.23 24.05
C GLN A 171 22.30 -11.24 23.44
N GLY A 172 22.74 -11.89 22.37
CA GLY A 172 22.14 -13.14 21.88
C GLY A 172 21.16 -13.02 20.71
N GLY A 173 20.87 -11.82 20.19
CA GLY A 173 20.17 -11.61 18.92
C GLY A 173 18.75 -12.19 18.81
N ASP A 174 18.24 -12.90 19.82
CA ASP A 174 16.90 -13.53 19.84
C ASP A 174 15.80 -12.58 20.33
N THR A 175 16.16 -11.39 20.81
CA THR A 175 15.21 -10.47 21.45
C THR A 175 15.28 -9.08 20.83
N LEU A 176 14.11 -8.55 20.49
CA LEU A 176 13.90 -7.15 20.11
C LEU A 176 13.32 -6.41 21.31
N VAL A 177 13.85 -5.22 21.59
CA VAL A 177 13.45 -4.40 22.73
C VAL A 177 13.08 -3.01 22.24
N PHE A 178 11.91 -2.51 22.63
CA PHE A 178 11.58 -1.10 22.48
C PHE A 178 12.18 -0.30 23.66
N PRO A 179 12.82 0.86 23.43
CA PRO A 179 13.49 1.58 24.51
C PRO A 179 12.52 2.00 25.63
N PRO A 180 13.00 2.02 26.89
CA PRO A 180 12.15 2.36 28.01
C PRO A 180 11.89 3.89 28.07
N PRO A 181 10.82 4.37 28.75
CA PRO A 181 10.46 5.79 28.80
C PRO A 181 11.58 6.72 29.25
N GLU A 182 12.47 6.26 30.13
CA GLU A 182 13.60 7.03 30.66
C GLU A 182 14.64 7.35 29.58
N ALA A 183 14.70 6.55 28.51
CA ALA A 183 15.52 6.83 27.34
C ALA A 183 14.85 7.85 26.39
N THR A 184 13.66 8.35 26.74
CA THR A 184 12.86 9.29 25.95
C THR A 184 12.72 8.88 24.47
N PRO A 185 12.29 7.64 24.17
CA PRO A 185 12.17 7.20 22.78
C PRO A 185 11.16 8.04 22.02
N ASP A 186 11.47 8.29 20.75
CA ASP A 186 10.48 8.85 19.84
C ASP A 186 9.40 7.80 19.56
N MET A 187 8.19 8.05 20.05
CA MET A 187 7.04 7.17 19.85
C MET A 187 6.40 7.31 18.45
N ARG A 188 6.71 8.37 17.71
CA ARG A 188 6.04 8.68 16.43
C ARG A 188 6.24 7.58 15.37
N PRO A 189 7.44 6.99 15.18
CA PRO A 189 7.63 5.86 14.28
C PRO A 189 6.75 4.66 14.64
N LEU A 190 6.74 4.30 15.93
CA LEU A 190 5.96 3.18 16.45
C LEU A 190 4.45 3.39 16.23
N THR A 191 3.94 4.58 16.57
CA THR A 191 2.54 4.94 16.37
C THR A 191 2.17 4.92 14.89
N THR A 192 3.04 5.38 14.00
CA THR A 192 2.81 5.40 12.55
C THR A 192 2.72 3.98 11.98
N ILE A 193 3.68 3.10 12.33
CA ILE A 193 3.66 1.70 11.91
C ILE A 193 2.44 0.98 12.48
N ASN A 194 2.11 1.20 13.75
CA ASN A 194 0.93 0.62 14.37
C ASN A 194 -0.35 1.01 13.61
N ALA A 195 -0.54 2.31 13.35
CA ALA A 195 -1.71 2.80 12.61
C ALA A 195 -1.84 2.13 11.23
N LYS A 196 -0.73 2.01 10.48
CA LYS A 196 -0.74 1.33 9.17
C LYS A 196 -1.01 -0.18 9.30
N LEU A 197 -0.45 -0.85 10.30
CA LEU A 197 -0.75 -2.27 10.56
C LEU A 197 -2.24 -2.49 10.86
N GLN A 198 -2.84 -1.65 11.73
CA GLN A 198 -4.28 -1.72 12.02
C GLN A 198 -5.13 -1.42 10.78
N GLN A 199 -4.72 -0.45 9.96
CA GLN A 199 -5.40 -0.12 8.71
C GLN A 199 -5.39 -1.31 7.73
N LEU A 200 -4.24 -2.00 7.62
CA LEU A 200 -4.11 -3.16 6.75
C LEU A 200 -4.89 -4.38 7.26
N THR A 201 -4.88 -4.65 8.56
CA THR A 201 -5.58 -5.80 9.15
C THR A 201 -7.11 -5.61 9.16
N THR A 202 -7.57 -4.37 9.16
CA THR A 202 -8.99 -4.00 8.99
C THR A 202 -9.44 -3.91 7.52
N ARG A 203 -8.60 -4.39 6.59
CA ARG A 203 -8.87 -4.43 5.13
C ARG A 203 -9.10 -3.04 4.51
N LYS A 204 -8.52 -1.98 5.09
CA LYS A 204 -8.62 -0.61 4.59
C LYS A 204 -7.50 -0.21 3.63
N GLY A 205 -6.56 -1.11 3.33
CA GLY A 205 -5.47 -0.84 2.39
C GLY A 205 -4.38 0.04 2.96
N PHE A 206 -3.51 0.55 2.10
CA PHE A 206 -2.45 1.50 2.47
C PHE A 206 -2.93 2.94 2.50
N THR A 207 -3.98 3.28 1.76
CA THR A 207 -4.57 4.63 1.77
C THR A 207 -5.72 4.75 2.79
N GLY A 208 -6.22 3.64 3.32
CA GLY A 208 -7.35 3.63 4.26
C GLY A 208 -8.69 3.70 3.54
N THR A 209 -8.68 3.64 2.19
CA THR A 209 -9.88 3.75 1.36
C THR A 209 -10.17 2.46 0.58
N ALA A 210 -9.48 1.36 0.88
CA ALA A 210 -9.70 0.11 0.18
C ALA A 210 -11.15 -0.36 0.34
N ARG A 211 -11.71 -0.86 -0.77
CA ARG A 211 -13.03 -1.50 -0.80
C ARG A 211 -12.86 -2.99 -0.97
N ASP A 212 -13.63 -3.76 -0.21
CA ASP A 212 -13.73 -5.20 -0.47
C ASP A 212 -14.31 -5.42 -1.87
N CYS A 213 -13.61 -6.25 -2.65
CA CYS A 213 -14.04 -6.66 -3.96
C CYS A 213 -14.23 -8.17 -3.95
N ASP A 214 -15.49 -8.58 -4.09
CA ASP A 214 -15.83 -9.99 -4.23
C ASP A 214 -15.57 -10.47 -5.65
N ASP A 215 -14.31 -10.80 -5.92
CA ASP A 215 -13.89 -11.47 -7.16
C ASP A 215 -14.18 -12.99 -7.14
N THR A 216 -14.94 -13.49 -6.15
CA THR A 216 -15.32 -14.91 -6.03
C THR A 216 -16.64 -15.22 -6.74
N GLY A 217 -17.46 -14.20 -7.00
CA GLY A 217 -18.69 -14.32 -7.78
C GLY A 217 -18.39 -14.91 -9.15
N SER A 218 -18.93 -16.12 -9.40
CA SER A 218 -18.95 -16.87 -10.66
C SER A 218 -18.02 -16.31 -11.73
N SER A 219 -16.87 -16.98 -11.90
CA SER A 219 -16.16 -17.02 -13.16
C SER A 219 -17.15 -17.45 -14.27
N THR A 220 -17.97 -16.52 -14.73
CA THR A 220 -18.40 -16.55 -16.12
C THR A 220 -17.10 -16.51 -16.87
N ARG A 221 -16.71 -17.66 -17.43
CA ARG A 221 -15.65 -17.75 -18.41
C ARG A 221 -15.70 -16.46 -19.22
N SER A 222 -14.57 -15.76 -19.32
CA SER A 222 -14.51 -14.53 -20.10
C SER A 222 -15.23 -14.75 -21.43
N ARG A 223 -15.93 -13.73 -21.94
CA ARG A 223 -16.49 -13.77 -23.31
C ARG A 223 -15.41 -14.02 -24.38
N HIS A 224 -14.14 -13.87 -24.00
CA HIS A 224 -12.95 -14.13 -24.81
C HIS A 224 -12.48 -15.60 -24.75
N SER A 225 -13.01 -16.40 -23.82
CA SER A 225 -12.70 -17.84 -23.71
C SER A 225 -13.09 -18.56 -25.00
N GLY A 226 -12.12 -19.20 -25.66
CA GLY A 226 -12.32 -19.88 -26.94
C GLY A 226 -12.31 -18.97 -28.18
N GLN A 227 -12.00 -17.67 -28.04
CA GLN A 227 -11.87 -16.79 -29.20
C GLN A 227 -10.48 -16.90 -29.89
N PRO A 228 -10.43 -16.89 -31.23
CA PRO A 228 -9.17 -16.96 -31.97
C PRO A 228 -8.30 -15.73 -31.69
N GLY A 229 -7.15 -15.95 -31.05
CA GLY A 229 -6.21 -14.90 -30.60
C GLY A 229 -5.55 -15.22 -29.26
N PHE A 230 -6.19 -16.05 -28.44
CA PHE A 230 -5.74 -16.45 -27.11
C PHE A 230 -5.29 -17.92 -27.14
N ARG A 231 -4.17 -18.19 -27.82
CA ARG A 231 -3.80 -19.54 -28.28
C ARG A 231 -3.40 -20.56 -27.20
N TYR A 232 -3.30 -20.15 -25.92
CA TYR A 232 -2.73 -21.01 -24.88
C TYR A 232 -3.59 -21.19 -23.63
N GLN A 233 -4.85 -20.71 -23.64
CA GLN A 233 -5.72 -20.70 -22.46
C GLN A 233 -7.12 -21.21 -22.76
N SER A 234 -7.49 -22.30 -22.08
CA SER A 234 -8.86 -22.79 -22.05
C SER A 234 -9.78 -21.92 -21.21
N GLU A 235 -9.23 -21.16 -20.26
CA GLU A 235 -9.96 -20.31 -19.33
C GLU A 235 -9.30 -18.94 -19.28
N ILE A 236 -10.05 -17.92 -19.67
CA ILE A 236 -9.62 -16.52 -19.57
C ILE A 236 -10.48 -15.89 -18.48
N PHE A 237 -9.83 -15.22 -17.51
CA PHE A 237 -10.51 -14.48 -16.46
C PHE A 237 -10.67 -13.02 -16.87
N GLU A 238 -11.64 -12.29 -16.31
CA GLU A 238 -11.80 -10.86 -16.55
C GLU A 238 -11.60 -10.06 -15.27
N CYS A 239 -11.13 -8.82 -15.40
CA CYS A 239 -11.18 -7.88 -14.29
C CYS A 239 -12.65 -7.56 -13.98
N SER A 240 -13.09 -7.78 -12.74
CA SER A 240 -14.45 -7.51 -12.26
C SER A 240 -14.87 -6.04 -12.37
N CYS A 241 -13.90 -5.11 -12.44
CA CYS A 241 -14.15 -3.67 -12.57
C CYS A 241 -14.25 -3.18 -14.02
N CYS A 242 -13.48 -3.73 -14.98
CA CYS A 242 -13.42 -3.22 -16.35
C CYS A 242 -13.71 -4.26 -17.45
N SER A 243 -14.01 -5.51 -17.07
CA SER A 243 -14.36 -6.63 -17.98
C SER A 243 -13.33 -6.89 -19.07
N ARG A 244 -12.06 -6.53 -18.83
CA ARG A 244 -10.94 -6.82 -19.73
C ARG A 244 -10.35 -8.20 -19.43
N PRO A 245 -9.96 -8.99 -20.46
CA PRO A 245 -9.38 -10.30 -20.27
C PRO A 245 -8.00 -10.22 -19.62
N ILE A 246 -7.81 -11.03 -18.59
CA ILE A 246 -6.55 -11.28 -17.89
C ILE A 246 -5.88 -12.44 -18.63
N ASN A 247 -5.02 -12.12 -19.58
CA ASN A 247 -4.42 -13.09 -20.49
C ASN A 247 -3.21 -13.78 -19.82
N ASP A 248 -3.35 -15.04 -19.39
CA ASP A 248 -2.36 -15.82 -18.63
C ASP A 248 -1.02 -16.22 -19.33
N GLY A 249 -0.68 -15.83 -20.57
CA GLY A 249 0.53 -16.43 -21.17
C GLY A 249 0.93 -16.26 -22.65
N SER A 250 0.61 -15.19 -23.38
CA SER A 250 1.13 -15.06 -24.77
C SER A 250 1.81 -13.76 -25.19
N ASP A 251 1.78 -12.70 -24.40
CA ASP A 251 2.69 -11.56 -24.64
C ASP A 251 4.02 -11.86 -23.93
N ARG A 252 4.92 -12.53 -24.67
CA ARG A 252 6.26 -12.92 -24.20
C ARG A 252 7.06 -11.68 -23.78
N LEU A 253 7.12 -11.45 -22.46
CA LEU A 253 7.99 -10.48 -21.81
C LEU A 253 9.28 -11.20 -21.37
N VAL A 254 10.39 -10.87 -22.01
CA VAL A 254 11.73 -11.37 -21.64
C VAL A 254 12.21 -10.62 -20.40
N THR A 255 12.32 -11.29 -19.26
CA THR A 255 12.94 -10.74 -18.05
C THR A 255 14.25 -11.48 -17.73
N ARG A 256 15.34 -10.73 -17.54
CA ARG A 256 16.69 -11.28 -17.29
C ARG A 256 16.93 -11.77 -15.85
N LYS A 257 15.90 -11.99 -15.04
CA LYS A 257 16.05 -12.40 -13.63
C LYS A 257 15.40 -13.75 -13.37
N HIS A 258 16.22 -14.69 -12.90
CA HIS A 258 15.92 -16.12 -12.77
C HIS A 258 14.91 -16.48 -11.66
N ASP A 259 14.52 -15.53 -10.80
CA ASP A 259 13.78 -15.80 -9.55
C ASP A 259 12.36 -15.20 -9.49
N THR A 260 11.73 -14.89 -10.64
CA THR A 260 10.35 -14.39 -10.65
C THR A 260 9.36 -15.57 -10.67
N PRO A 261 8.38 -15.67 -9.73
CA PRO A 261 7.31 -16.66 -9.81
C PRO A 261 6.48 -16.46 -11.09
N ARG A 262 5.96 -17.55 -11.66
CA ARG A 262 5.08 -17.48 -12.85
C ARG A 262 3.85 -16.62 -12.54
N GLY A 263 3.74 -15.43 -13.15
CA GLY A 263 2.48 -14.66 -13.12
C GLY A 263 2.53 -13.14 -12.96
N GLU A 264 3.68 -12.45 -12.96
CA GLU A 264 3.72 -10.97 -12.90
C GLU A 264 4.73 -10.39 -13.89
N PHE A 265 4.31 -9.63 -14.92
CA PHE A 265 5.19 -8.68 -15.66
C PHE A 265 4.42 -7.50 -16.32
N ARG A 266 5.09 -6.33 -16.42
CA ARG A 266 4.64 -5.07 -17.05
C ARG A 266 5.29 -4.81 -18.42
N PHE A 267 4.64 -3.97 -19.25
CA PHE A 267 5.12 -3.49 -20.56
C PHE A 267 6.36 -2.57 -20.47
N MET A 268 7.28 -2.70 -21.43
CA MET A 268 8.28 -1.69 -21.79
C MET A 268 8.19 -1.40 -23.30
N ASP A 269 8.11 -0.11 -23.60
CA ASP A 269 8.42 0.61 -24.85
C ASP A 269 8.20 -0.07 -26.21
N GLY A 270 7.25 0.49 -26.96
CA GLY A 270 7.60 1.08 -28.25
C GLY A 270 7.79 0.13 -29.43
N SER A 271 6.82 -0.75 -29.73
CA SER A 271 6.50 -1.07 -31.13
C SER A 271 5.09 -1.65 -31.25
N LEU A 272 4.40 -1.24 -32.31
CA LEU A 272 2.97 -1.38 -32.57
C LEU A 272 2.48 -2.83 -32.68
N SER A 273 1.32 -3.11 -32.09
CA SER A 273 0.37 -4.12 -32.58
C SER A 273 -0.71 -3.40 -33.43
N PRO A 274 -1.07 -3.90 -34.63
CA PRO A 274 -1.80 -3.15 -35.66
C PRO A 274 -3.34 -3.20 -35.53
N SER A 275 -3.90 -3.01 -34.33
CA SER A 275 -5.35 -3.25 -34.15
C SER A 275 -6.20 -2.14 -33.54
N HIS A 276 -5.72 -0.90 -33.36
CA HIS A 276 -6.63 0.18 -32.93
C HIS A 276 -6.35 1.55 -33.58
N SER A 277 -7.40 2.10 -34.19
CA SER A 277 -7.50 3.52 -34.58
C SER A 277 -7.64 4.40 -33.33
N ARG A 278 -7.09 5.61 -33.42
CA ARG A 278 -6.90 6.58 -32.32
C ARG A 278 -8.19 7.20 -31.79
N ASP A 279 -9.34 6.96 -32.43
CA ASP A 279 -10.53 7.83 -32.31
C ASP A 279 -11.82 7.16 -31.79
N HIS A 280 -11.76 6.02 -31.10
CA HIS A 280 -12.99 5.45 -30.53
C HIS A 280 -13.34 6.04 -29.16
N ALA A 281 -14.32 6.94 -29.13
CA ALA A 281 -15.05 7.32 -27.92
C ALA A 281 -16.05 6.22 -27.53
N PHE A 282 -16.15 5.90 -26.24
CA PHE A 282 -17.18 4.98 -25.73
C PHE A 282 -17.96 5.55 -24.54
N HIS A 283 -19.28 5.50 -24.68
CA HIS A 283 -20.28 5.85 -23.69
C HIS A 283 -20.42 4.78 -22.60
N THR A 284 -20.65 5.24 -21.37
CA THR A 284 -20.85 4.42 -20.18
C THR A 284 -22.33 4.09 -19.99
N HIS A 285 -22.68 2.82 -19.86
CA HIS A 285 -23.95 2.39 -19.23
C HIS A 285 -23.68 2.00 -17.78
N HIS A 286 -24.37 2.64 -16.83
CA HIS A 286 -24.26 2.34 -15.39
C HIS A 286 -25.24 1.22 -14.96
N PRO A 287 -24.80 0.23 -14.16
CA PRO A 287 -25.72 -0.62 -13.40
C PRO A 287 -26.20 0.07 -12.11
N LYS A 288 -27.49 -0.11 -11.79
CA LYS A 288 -28.21 0.48 -10.65
C LYS A 288 -27.61 0.07 -9.30
N ALA A 289 -27.51 1.03 -8.39
CA ALA A 289 -27.07 0.86 -7.01
C ALA A 289 -28.01 -0.04 -6.19
N SER A 290 -27.44 -0.99 -5.44
CA SER A 290 -28.05 -1.55 -4.23
C SER A 290 -27.52 -0.79 -3.01
N GLN A 291 -28.27 0.23 -2.59
CA GLN A 291 -28.12 0.79 -1.25
C GLN A 291 -28.69 -0.22 -0.26
N HIS A 292 -27.89 -0.81 0.62
CA HIS A 292 -28.33 -1.22 1.96
C HIS A 292 -27.12 -1.40 2.89
N ASN A 293 -27.29 -0.91 4.12
CA ASN A 293 -26.43 -1.03 5.32
C ASN A 293 -25.44 0.12 5.59
N LEU A 294 -26.00 1.32 5.83
CA LEU A 294 -25.44 2.27 6.79
C LEU A 294 -26.27 2.16 8.06
N HIS A 295 -25.73 1.58 9.14
CA HIS A 295 -26.01 1.91 10.56
C HIS A 295 -25.28 0.92 11.49
N SER A 296 -24.40 1.43 12.36
CA SER A 296 -24.20 0.89 13.72
C SER A 296 -23.56 1.94 14.63
N ASN A 297 -23.88 1.83 15.92
CA ASN A 297 -23.96 2.88 16.94
C ASN A 297 -22.61 3.29 17.55
N VAL A 298 -22.54 4.56 17.96
CA VAL A 298 -21.47 5.16 18.79
C VAL A 298 -21.83 4.99 20.27
N SER A 299 -20.83 4.68 21.11
CA SER A 299 -20.93 4.61 22.58
C SER A 299 -20.13 5.75 23.22
N ASP A 300 -20.71 6.42 24.21
CA ASP A 300 -20.37 7.75 24.73
C ASP A 300 -19.41 7.82 25.93
N THR A 301 -18.54 6.83 26.14
CA THR A 301 -17.59 6.89 27.29
C THR A 301 -16.19 6.36 26.95
N ASN A 302 -15.41 7.18 26.22
CA ASN A 302 -13.95 7.04 26.18
C ASN A 302 -13.27 8.43 26.20
N PRO A 303 -12.46 8.76 27.22
CA PRO A 303 -11.76 10.05 27.33
C PRO A 303 -10.61 10.21 26.32
N TRP A 304 -10.28 9.18 25.54
CA TRP A 304 -9.40 9.25 24.39
C TRP A 304 -10.23 9.15 23.13
N GLY A 305 -10.55 10.31 22.55
CA GLY A 305 -11.49 10.47 21.44
C GLY A 305 -11.38 9.37 20.39
N VAL A 306 -12.53 8.87 19.99
CA VAL A 306 -12.75 8.00 18.84
C VAL A 306 -11.82 8.46 17.70
N LEU A 307 -10.88 7.61 17.27
CA LEU A 307 -10.35 7.66 15.91
C LEU A 307 -11.54 7.37 15.00
N VAL A 308 -12.34 8.40 14.73
CA VAL A 308 -13.50 8.33 13.86
C VAL A 308 -12.98 7.83 12.53
N ALA A 309 -13.53 6.70 12.08
CA ALA A 309 -13.45 6.29 10.69
C ALA A 309 -13.84 7.51 9.81
N GLY A 310 -12.83 8.15 9.19
CA GLY A 310 -13.01 9.30 8.29
C GLY A 310 -12.78 10.71 8.86
N GLY A 311 -12.36 10.87 10.13
CA GLY A 311 -12.24 12.22 10.74
C GLY A 311 -10.89 12.92 10.52
N SER A 312 -9.79 12.33 10.99
CA SER A 312 -8.47 12.99 10.98
C SER A 312 -7.70 12.75 9.68
N ALA A 313 -7.66 11.51 9.20
CA ALA A 313 -6.91 11.13 8.00
C ALA A 313 -7.55 11.67 6.72
N ALA A 314 -8.88 11.61 6.57
CA ALA A 314 -9.55 12.18 5.39
C ALA A 314 -9.43 13.71 5.35
N ARG A 315 -9.55 14.39 6.49
CA ARG A 315 -9.29 15.84 6.58
C ARG A 315 -7.82 16.19 6.36
N ALA A 316 -6.89 15.34 6.83
CA ALA A 316 -5.47 15.51 6.56
C ALA A 316 -5.15 15.31 5.07
N ARG A 317 -5.77 14.33 4.41
CA ARG A 317 -5.71 14.14 2.95
C ARG A 317 -6.27 15.34 2.20
N GLU A 318 -7.43 15.85 2.60
CA GLU A 318 -8.03 17.03 1.98
C GLU A 318 -7.14 18.27 2.15
N ARG A 319 -6.58 18.49 3.36
CA ARG A 319 -5.61 19.57 3.58
C ARG A 319 -4.32 19.38 2.80
N LEU A 320 -3.84 18.13 2.68
CA LEU A 320 -2.68 17.82 1.87
C LEU A 320 -2.96 18.16 0.41
N LYS A 321 -4.07 17.67 -0.14
CA LYS A 321 -4.55 17.97 -1.49
C LYS A 321 -4.66 19.47 -1.76
N GLN A 322 -5.24 20.24 -0.83
CA GLN A 322 -5.32 21.70 -0.94
C GLN A 322 -3.95 22.38 -1.00
N ARG A 323 -2.96 21.83 -0.26
CA ARG A 323 -1.60 22.39 -0.21
C ARG A 323 -0.74 21.96 -1.40
N THR A 324 -0.81 20.70 -1.80
CA THR A 324 0.12 20.07 -2.73
C THR A 324 -0.44 19.89 -4.13
N GLY A 325 -1.76 19.90 -4.29
CA GLY A 325 -2.44 19.48 -5.53
C GLY A 325 -2.41 17.97 -5.78
N LEU A 326 -1.83 17.18 -4.86
CA LEU A 326 -1.82 15.71 -4.85
C LEU A 326 -2.97 15.14 -4.02
#